data_AF-A0A523GUK1-F1
#
_entry.id   AF-A0A523GUK1-F1
#
_cell.length_a   1.000
_cell.length_b   1.000
_cell.length_c   1.000
_cell.angle_alpha   90.00
_cell.angle_beta   90.00
_cell.angle_gamma   90.00
#
_symmetry.space_group_name_H-M   'P 1'
#
loop_
_entity.id
_entity.type
_entity.pdbx_description
1 polymer ?
#
loop_
_entity_poly.entity_id
_entity_poly.type
_entity_poly.pdbx_seq_one_letter_code
_entity_poly.pdbx_strand_id
1 'polypeptide(L)'
;MEVSVSESNELEVVQGDSKFYSCHVCGDNWLSVRENEAAGESRVTFVHQMGISPILKRIAFFQRDDILQDATVDKWEYYFDDEEIDETEWQEKLENRRRVLKSICTN
;
A
#
# COMPACT_ATOMS: atom_id res chain seq x y z
N MET A 1 -22.58 43.66 -6.09
CA MET A 1 -23.64 42.78 -5.59
C MET A 1 -23.50 41.48 -6.37
N GLU A 2 -23.00 40.47 -5.66
CA GLU A 2 -23.09 39.01 -5.89
C GLU A 2 -22.79 38.48 -7.29
N VAL A 3 -21.53 38.05 -7.47
CA VAL A 3 -21.16 37.05 -8.47
C VAL A 3 -21.49 35.69 -7.86
N SER A 4 -22.53 35.04 -8.38
CA SER A 4 -22.94 33.69 -8.01
C SER A 4 -21.85 32.69 -8.39
N VAL A 5 -21.13 32.20 -7.37
CA VAL A 5 -20.23 31.05 -7.48
C VAL A 5 -21.11 29.79 -7.44
N SER A 6 -21.21 29.09 -8.56
CA SER A 6 -21.85 27.77 -8.60
C SER A 6 -21.20 26.90 -9.66
N GLU A 7 -20.02 26.38 -9.34
CA GLU A 7 -19.60 25.06 -9.78
C GLU A 7 -19.07 24.36 -8.54
N SER A 8 -19.98 23.68 -7.84
CA SER A 8 -19.63 22.70 -6.83
C SER A 8 -18.83 21.61 -7.52
N ASN A 9 -17.51 21.76 -7.49
CA ASN A 9 -16.62 20.64 -7.72
C ASN A 9 -16.80 19.72 -6.51
N GLU A 10 -17.85 18.88 -6.55
CA GLU A 10 -17.97 17.70 -5.71
C GLU A 10 -16.77 16.81 -6.06
N LEU A 11 -15.63 17.11 -5.44
CA LEU A 11 -14.61 16.13 -5.19
C LEU A 11 -15.31 15.10 -4.32
N GLU A 12 -15.88 14.07 -4.97
CA GLU A 12 -16.24 12.84 -4.29
C GLU A 12 -15.02 12.52 -3.42
N VAL A 13 -15.21 12.63 -2.11
CA VAL A 13 -14.19 12.24 -1.16
C VAL A 13 -14.13 10.74 -1.32
N VAL A 14 -13.27 10.29 -2.23
CA VAL A 14 -12.79 8.93 -2.31
C VAL A 14 -12.25 8.66 -0.91
N GLN A 15 -13.05 7.97 -0.08
CA GLN A 15 -12.67 7.62 1.28
C GLN A 15 -11.55 6.58 1.19
N GLY A 16 -10.36 7.04 0.86
CA GLY A 16 -9.13 6.27 1.00
C GLY A 16 -8.72 6.27 2.46
N ASP A 17 -8.50 5.08 3.02
CA ASP A 17 -7.88 4.94 4.33
C ASP A 17 -6.38 4.71 4.16
N SER A 18 -5.59 5.35 5.03
CA SER A 18 -4.16 5.07 5.14
C SER A 18 -3.81 4.64 6.56
N LYS A 19 -2.94 3.64 6.66
CA LYS A 19 -2.41 3.15 7.93
C LYS A 19 -0.90 3.11 7.83
N PHE A 20 -0.24 3.70 8.80
CA PHE A 20 1.21 3.76 8.87
C PHE A 20 1.69 3.18 10.20
N TYR A 21 2.66 2.27 10.10
CA TYR A 21 3.32 1.65 11.23
C TYR A 21 4.82 1.86 11.09
N SER A 22 5.48 2.26 12.17
CA SER A 22 6.93 2.41 12.22
C SER A 22 7.47 1.74 13.48
N CYS A 23 8.53 0.96 13.34
CA CYS A 23 9.25 0.37 14.46
C CYS A 23 10.46 1.23 14.80
N HIS A 24 10.47 1.84 15.98
CA HIS A 24 11.58 2.67 16.44
C HIS A 24 12.87 1.89 16.76
N VAL A 25 12.80 0.57 16.91
CA VAL A 25 13.96 -0.28 17.24
C VAL A 25 14.78 -0.59 15.99
N CYS A 26 14.13 -1.04 14.92
CA CYS A 26 14.79 -1.45 13.69
C CYS A 26 14.61 -0.49 12.51
N GLY A 27 13.80 0.56 12.66
CA GLY A 27 13.52 1.52 11.59
C GLY A 27 12.66 0.96 10.45
N ASP A 28 11.94 -0.15 10.68
CA ASP A 28 11.01 -0.70 9.71
C ASP A 28 9.74 0.15 9.62
N ASN A 29 9.38 0.54 8.40
CA ASN A 29 8.17 1.30 8.11
C ASN A 29 7.25 0.49 7.20
N TRP A 30 5.98 0.45 7.56
CA TRP A 30 4.91 -0.17 6.80
C TRP A 30 3.78 0.83 6.59
N LEU A 31 3.48 1.12 5.33
CA LEU A 31 2.35 1.93 4.90
C LEU A 31 1.37 1.07 4.13
N SER A 32 0.08 1.19 4.42
CA SER A 32 -0.99 0.70 3.56
C SER A 32 -1.88 1.87 3.16
N VAL A 33 -2.17 2.00 1.88
CA VAL A 33 -3.07 3.04 1.33
C VAL A 33 -4.15 2.34 0.51
N ARG A 34 -5.41 2.57 0.87
CA ARG A 34 -6.56 2.18 0.05
C ARG A 34 -7.00 3.36 -0.80
N GLU A 35 -7.27 3.09 -2.05
CA GLU A 35 -7.83 4.05 -3.00
C GLU A 35 -9.04 3.38 -3.67
N ASN A 36 -10.17 4.07 -3.71
CA ASN A 36 -11.34 3.58 -4.44
C ASN A 36 -11.40 4.31 -5.79
N GLU A 37 -11.36 3.57 -6.89
CA GLU A 37 -11.46 4.15 -8.22
C GLU A 37 -12.93 4.31 -8.63
N ALA A 38 -13.24 5.30 -9.47
CA ALA A 38 -14.61 5.68 -9.81
C ALA A 38 -15.45 4.55 -10.45
N ALA A 39 -14.80 3.56 -11.07
CA ALA A 39 -15.44 2.45 -11.78
C ALA A 39 -15.93 1.29 -10.89
N GLY A 40 -15.88 1.43 -9.56
CA GLY A 40 -16.21 0.33 -8.63
C GLY A 40 -15.03 -0.60 -8.32
N GLU A 41 -13.89 -0.38 -8.99
CA GLU A 41 -12.62 -1.00 -8.65
C GLU A 41 -11.99 -0.29 -7.45
N SER A 42 -11.24 -1.04 -6.65
CA SER A 42 -10.48 -0.51 -5.53
C SER A 42 -9.12 -1.18 -5.48
N ARG A 43 -8.15 -0.45 -4.94
CA ARG A 43 -6.80 -0.97 -4.75
C ARG A 43 -6.28 -0.67 -3.37
N VAL A 44 -5.49 -1.59 -2.83
CA VAL A 44 -4.70 -1.36 -1.62
C VAL A 44 -3.23 -1.52 -1.97
N THR A 45 -2.48 -0.44 -1.78
CA THR A 45 -1.03 -0.43 -1.92
C THR A 45 -0.40 -0.68 -0.55
N PHE A 46 0.46 -1.69 -0.46
CA PHE A 46 1.29 -1.96 0.70
C PHE A 46 2.74 -1.60 0.39
N VAL A 47 3.37 -0.82 1.25
CA VAL A 47 4.75 -0.35 1.11
C VAL A 47 5.54 -0.71 2.36
N HIS A 48 6.66 -1.40 2.16
CA HIS A 48 7.63 -1.70 3.19
C HIS A 48 8.91 -0.92 2.91
N GLN A 49 9.34 -0.05 3.83
CA GLN A 49 10.60 0.72 3.73
C GLN A 49 11.45 0.64 5.01
N MET A 50 12.74 0.34 4.87
CA MET A 50 13.68 0.21 5.99
C MET A 50 14.80 1.22 5.82
N GLY A 51 14.76 2.34 6.56
CA GLY A 51 15.74 3.41 6.38
C GLY A 51 15.89 3.84 4.91
N ILE A 52 17.10 3.72 4.38
CA ILE A 52 17.46 4.02 2.98
C ILE A 52 17.42 2.80 2.04
N SER A 53 16.98 1.64 2.53
CA SER A 53 16.86 0.44 1.70
C SER A 53 15.80 0.62 0.62
N PRO A 54 15.96 -0.07 -0.52
CA PRO A 54 14.94 -0.18 -1.55
C PRO A 54 13.54 -0.48 -1.01
N ILE A 55 12.56 0.14 -1.64
CA ILE A 55 11.15 0.02 -1.30
C ILE A 55 10.63 -1.32 -1.81
N LEU A 56 9.95 -2.07 -0.94
CA LEU A 56 9.16 -3.22 -1.37
C LEU A 56 7.69 -2.81 -1.40
N LYS A 57 7.09 -2.82 -2.58
CA LYS A 57 5.68 -2.43 -2.78
C LYS A 57 4.91 -3.60 -3.35
N ARG A 58 3.67 -3.81 -2.89
CA ARG A 58 2.71 -4.70 -3.55
C ARG A 58 1.34 -4.05 -3.61
N ILE A 59 0.58 -4.30 -4.66
CA ILE A 59 -0.72 -3.68 -4.90
C ILE A 59 -1.74 -4.80 -5.09
N ALA A 60 -2.81 -4.78 -4.30
CA ALA A 60 -3.97 -5.64 -4.48
C ALA A 60 -5.06 -4.89 -5.22
N PHE A 61 -5.60 -5.48 -6.27
CA PHE A 61 -6.78 -5.00 -7.00
C PHE A 61 -7.98 -5.87 -6.65
N PHE A 62 -9.12 -5.24 -6.34
CA PHE A 62 -10.34 -5.93 -5.89
C PHE A 62 -11.57 -5.04 -6.13
N GLN A 63 -12.76 -5.61 -5.98
CA GLN A 63 -14.01 -4.84 -6.06
C GLN A 63 -14.26 -4.03 -4.79
N ARG A 64 -14.77 -2.80 -4.92
CA ARG A 64 -14.95 -1.85 -3.80
C ARG A 64 -15.75 -2.41 -2.63
N ASP A 65 -16.79 -3.19 -2.92
CA ASP A 65 -17.71 -3.72 -1.92
C ASP A 65 -17.17 -4.96 -1.21
N ASP A 66 -16.01 -5.48 -1.64
CA ASP A 66 -15.39 -6.65 -1.06
C ASP A 66 -14.54 -6.32 0.17
N ILE A 67 -14.59 -7.22 1.15
CA ILE A 67 -13.66 -7.21 2.28
C ILE A 67 -12.33 -7.76 1.79
N LEU A 68 -11.28 -6.94 1.83
CA LEU A 68 -9.92 -7.34 1.41
C LEU A 68 -9.47 -8.63 2.12
N GLN A 69 -9.47 -9.73 1.38
CA GLN A 69 -8.96 -11.04 1.74
C GLN A 69 -8.32 -11.66 0.50
N ASP A 70 -7.40 -12.61 0.66
CA ASP A 70 -6.71 -13.21 -0.50
C ASP A 70 -7.68 -13.79 -1.54
N ALA A 71 -8.86 -14.27 -1.12
CA ALA A 71 -9.89 -14.81 -2.00
C ALA A 71 -10.67 -13.74 -2.81
N THR A 72 -10.63 -12.48 -2.40
CA THR A 72 -11.32 -11.36 -3.07
C THR A 72 -10.37 -10.50 -3.88
N VAL A 73 -9.08 -10.85 -3.94
CA VAL A 73 -8.10 -10.11 -4.73
C VAL A 73 -8.13 -10.67 -6.15
N ASP A 74 -8.43 -9.80 -7.11
CA ASP A 74 -8.45 -10.11 -8.53
C ASP A 74 -7.03 -10.24 -9.09
N LYS A 75 -6.13 -9.37 -8.63
CA LYS A 75 -4.73 -9.31 -9.09
C LYS A 75 -3.81 -8.76 -8.01
N TRP A 76 -2.59 -9.31 -7.97
CA TRP A 76 -1.46 -8.72 -7.28
C TRP A 76 -0.44 -8.17 -8.28
N GLU A 77 0.12 -7.01 -7.97
CA GLU A 77 1.34 -6.48 -8.60
C GLU A 77 2.41 -6.31 -7.54
N TYR A 78 3.66 -6.62 -7.90
CA TYR A 78 4.80 -6.62 -6.98
C TYR A 78 5.92 -5.77 -7.53
N TYR A 79 6.56 -5.01 -6.65
CA TYR A 79 7.58 -4.04 -7.04
C TYR A 79 8.73 -4.03 -6.05
N PHE A 80 9.93 -3.83 -6.60
CA PHE A 80 11.14 -3.50 -5.88
C PHE A 80 11.67 -2.16 -6.40
N ASP A 81 11.67 -1.16 -5.53
CA ASP A 81 11.70 0.26 -5.91
C ASP A 81 10.61 0.57 -6.95
N ASP A 82 11.05 0.92 -8.16
CA ASP A 82 10.19 1.28 -9.30
C ASP A 82 10.09 0.14 -10.33
N GLU A 83 10.80 -0.97 -10.13
CA GLU A 83 10.78 -2.12 -11.03
C GLU A 83 9.70 -3.12 -10.63
N GLU A 84 8.88 -3.54 -11.59
CA GLU A 84 7.93 -4.63 -11.40
C GLU A 84 8.68 -5.97 -11.38
N ILE A 85 8.45 -6.77 -10.36
CA ILE A 85 9.07 -8.09 -10.16
C ILE A 85 7.99 -9.14 -9.94
N ASP A 86 8.35 -10.42 -10.01
CA ASP A 86 7.39 -11.49 -9.70
C ASP A 86 7.17 -11.67 -8.19
N GLU A 87 6.08 -12.36 -7.84
CA GLU A 87 5.71 -12.63 -6.45
C GLU A 87 6.80 -13.39 -5.69
N THR A 88 7.44 -14.37 -6.32
CA THR A 88 8.42 -15.25 -5.66
C THR A 88 9.64 -14.42 -5.27
N GLU A 89 10.16 -13.64 -6.21
CA GLU A 89 11.27 -12.72 -5.94
C GLU A 89 10.89 -11.70 -4.85
N TRP A 90 9.68 -11.15 -4.91
CA TRP A 90 9.20 -10.19 -3.91
C TRP A 90 9.15 -10.80 -2.49
N GLN A 91 8.62 -12.02 -2.37
CA GLN A 91 8.56 -12.74 -1.10
C GLN A 91 9.95 -13.05 -0.56
N GLU A 92 10.90 -13.48 -1.39
CA GLU A 92 12.27 -13.72 -0.98
C GLU A 92 12.94 -12.45 -0.42
N LYS A 93 12.76 -11.30 -1.08
CA LYS A 93 13.27 -10.01 -0.58
C LYS A 93 12.62 -9.63 0.75
N LEU A 94 11.30 -9.80 0.88
CA LEU A 94 10.58 -9.53 2.13
C LEU A 94 11.04 -10.44 3.28
N GLU A 95 11.22 -11.73 3.03
CA GLU A 95 11.67 -12.69 4.04
C GLU A 95 13.10 -12.41 4.51
N ASN A 96 14.02 -12.16 3.57
CA ASN A 96 15.39 -11.78 3.88
C ASN A 96 15.42 -10.53 4.77
N ARG A 97 14.58 -9.54 4.43
CA ARG A 97 14.41 -8.33 5.22
C ARG A 97 13.88 -8.60 6.62
N ARG A 98 12.80 -9.39 6.75
CA ARG A 98 12.24 -9.79 8.05
C ARG A 98 13.25 -10.55 8.91
N ARG A 99 14.15 -11.34 8.32
CA ARG A 99 15.22 -12.05 9.03
C ARG A 99 16.20 -11.06 9.69
N VAL A 100 16.61 -10.03 8.95
CA VAL A 100 17.46 -8.95 9.49
C VAL A 100 16.73 -8.21 10.60
N LEU A 101 15.47 -7.81 10.38
CA LEU A 101 14.66 -7.11 11.37
C LEU A 101 14.48 -7.90 12.68
N LYS A 102 14.20 -9.20 12.58
CA LYS A 102 14.11 -10.07 13.75
C LYS A 102 15.40 -10.01 14.57
N SER A 103 16.57 -10.11 13.94
CA SER A 103 17.85 -10.03 14.66
C SER A 103 18.10 -8.71 15.40
N ILE A 104 17.46 -7.61 14.98
CA ILE A 104 17.55 -6.30 15.63
C ILE A 104 16.52 -6.19 16.76
N CYS A 105 15.26 -6.57 16.50
CA CYS A 105 14.15 -6.38 17.44
C CYS A 105 14.04 -7.42 18.56
N THR A 106 14.72 -8.56 18.48
CA THR A 106 14.74 -9.57 19.56
C THR A 106 15.90 -9.43 20.54
N ASN A 107 16.73 -8.39 20.43
CA ASN A 107 17.68 -8.01 21.49
C ASN A 107 17.01 -7.06 22.48
#